data_AF-A0A516F3A9-F1
#
_entry.id   AF-A0A516F3A9-F1
#
_cell.length_a   1.000
_cell.length_b   1.000
_cell.length_c   1.000
_cell.angle_alpha   90.00
_cell.angle_beta   90.00
_cell.angle_gamma   90.00
#
_symmetry.space_group_name_H-M   'P 1'
#
loop_
_entity.id
_entity.type
_entity.pdbx_description
1 polymer ?
#
loop_
_entity_poly.entity_id
_entity_poly.type
_entity_poly.pdbx_seq_one_letter_code
_entity_poly.pdbx_strand_id
1 'polypeptide(L)'
;LLRAEAPFVGTGMEPIVARDSGAAIAARRGGVVDQVDATRIVIRATEDLDAGKSGVDIYRLQKFQRSNQNTCVNQRPLVSVGDILNKGDIIADGPSTDLGDLALGRNALVAFMPWNGYNYEDSILMSERIVSDDVFTSIHIEEFEVMARDTKLGPEEITRDIPNVSEEALKNLDEAGIVYIGAEVQPGDILVGKITPKGESPMTPEEKLLRAIFGEKASDVRDTSMRMPPGTFGTVVEVRVFNRHGVE
;
A
#
# COMPACT_ATOMS: atom_id res chain seq x y z
N LEU A 1 -8.73 -7.32 6.19
CA LEU A 1 -7.88 -8.14 7.08
C LEU A 1 -6.79 -8.83 6.27
N LEU A 2 -5.67 -9.21 6.90
CA LEU A 2 -4.60 -9.97 6.26
C LEU A 2 -5.12 -11.33 5.75
N ARG A 3 -5.97 -11.97 6.55
CA ARG A 3 -6.74 -13.16 6.20
C ARG A 3 -8.19 -12.89 6.58
N ALA A 4 -9.08 -12.89 5.60
CA ALA A 4 -10.51 -12.90 5.83
C ALA A 4 -10.97 -14.34 6.08
N GLU A 5 -12.13 -14.53 6.70
CA GLU A 5 -12.75 -15.84 6.85
C GLU A 5 -14.26 -15.71 6.65
N ALA A 6 -14.83 -16.62 5.87
CA ALA A 6 -16.26 -16.67 5.65
C ALA A 6 -17.02 -16.78 6.99
N PRO A 7 -18.15 -16.09 7.15
CA PRO A 7 -18.91 -16.15 8.39
C PRO A 7 -19.47 -17.56 8.61
N PHE A 8 -19.29 -18.11 9.82
CA PHE A 8 -19.91 -19.41 10.16
C PHE A 8 -21.44 -19.36 10.20
N VAL A 9 -21.99 -18.16 10.46
CA VAL A 9 -23.43 -17.90 10.48
C VAL A 9 -23.71 -16.85 9.40
N GLY A 10 -24.14 -17.31 8.24
CA GLY A 10 -24.47 -16.48 7.08
C GLY A 10 -25.97 -16.45 6.75
N THR A 11 -26.31 -15.62 5.76
CA THR A 11 -27.68 -15.41 5.25
C THR A 11 -27.92 -16.05 3.88
N GLY A 12 -26.86 -16.46 3.18
CA GLY A 12 -26.88 -16.89 1.78
C GLY A 12 -26.72 -15.75 0.78
N MET A 13 -26.63 -14.50 1.23
CA MET A 13 -26.37 -13.33 0.38
C MET A 13 -24.89 -13.12 0.10
N GLU A 14 -24.02 -13.71 0.91
CA GLU A 14 -22.56 -13.58 0.86
C GLU A 14 -21.98 -13.89 -0.54
N PRO A 15 -22.30 -15.03 -1.19
CA PRO A 15 -21.77 -15.33 -2.52
C PRO A 15 -22.31 -14.39 -3.60
N ILE A 16 -23.56 -13.94 -3.46
CA ILE A 16 -24.19 -13.02 -4.43
C ILE A 16 -23.47 -11.67 -4.39
N VAL A 17 -23.24 -11.14 -3.19
CA VAL A 17 -22.56 -9.85 -3.01
C VAL A 17 -21.09 -9.95 -3.44
N ALA A 18 -20.38 -11.01 -3.07
CA ALA A 18 -18.98 -11.20 -3.47
C ALA A 18 -18.83 -11.22 -5.00
N ARG A 19 -19.69 -11.95 -5.70
CA ARG A 19 -19.69 -12.04 -7.17
C ARG A 19 -20.09 -10.72 -7.83
N ASP A 20 -21.19 -10.11 -7.41
CA ASP A 20 -21.77 -8.97 -8.11
C ASP A 20 -21.06 -7.64 -7.77
N SER A 21 -20.29 -7.59 -6.68
CA SER A 21 -19.45 -6.43 -6.31
C SER A 21 -18.25 -6.20 -7.23
N GLY A 22 -17.83 -7.23 -7.99
CA GLY A 22 -16.61 -7.20 -8.81
C GLY A 22 -15.31 -7.27 -8.02
N ALA A 23 -15.37 -7.48 -6.70
CA ALA A 23 -14.18 -7.72 -5.87
C ALA A 23 -13.54 -9.08 -6.19
N ALA A 24 -14.36 -10.12 -6.28
CA ALA A 24 -13.98 -11.45 -6.74
C ALA A 24 -14.03 -11.53 -8.28
N ILE A 25 -13.17 -12.37 -8.88
CA ILE A 25 -13.14 -12.57 -10.33
C ILE A 25 -13.91 -13.86 -10.65
N ALA A 26 -14.90 -13.73 -11.53
CA ALA A 26 -15.65 -14.85 -12.08
C ALA A 26 -15.14 -15.25 -13.49
N ALA A 27 -15.19 -16.54 -13.80
CA ALA A 27 -14.91 -17.07 -15.12
C ALA A 27 -15.96 -16.59 -16.13
N ARG A 28 -15.50 -15.98 -17.23
CA ARG A 28 -16.38 -15.50 -18.32
C ARG A 28 -16.99 -16.63 -19.14
N ARG A 29 -16.25 -17.73 -19.27
CA ARG A 29 -16.58 -18.93 -20.06
C ARG A 29 -16.16 -20.18 -19.29
N GLY A 30 -16.82 -21.30 -19.56
CA GLY A 30 -16.37 -22.60 -19.08
C GLY A 30 -15.07 -23.04 -19.74
N GLY A 31 -14.23 -23.77 -19.00
CA GLY A 31 -12.91 -24.14 -19.46
C GLY A 31 -12.09 -24.94 -18.46
N VAL A 32 -10.83 -25.18 -18.82
CA VAL A 32 -9.85 -25.84 -17.97
C VAL A 32 -8.74 -24.86 -17.64
N VAL A 33 -8.34 -24.81 -16.37
CA VAL A 33 -7.24 -23.95 -15.92
C VAL A 33 -5.91 -24.48 -16.44
N ASP A 34 -5.21 -23.66 -17.23
CA ASP A 34 -3.95 -24.04 -17.88
C ASP A 34 -2.73 -23.57 -17.07
N GLN A 35 -2.78 -22.34 -16.55
CA GLN A 35 -1.73 -21.77 -15.71
C GLN A 35 -2.33 -20.92 -14.59
N VAL A 36 -1.76 -21.03 -13.39
CA VAL A 36 -2.09 -20.21 -12.22
C VAL A 36 -0.82 -19.59 -11.66
N ASP A 37 -0.75 -18.27 -11.69
CA ASP A 37 0.28 -17.48 -11.01
C ASP A 37 -0.40 -16.56 -9.98
N ALA A 38 0.39 -16.01 -9.04
CA ALA A 38 -0.12 -15.03 -8.08
C ALA A 38 -0.62 -13.73 -8.73
N THR A 39 -0.24 -13.46 -9.99
CA THR A 39 -0.56 -12.22 -10.74
C THR A 39 -1.53 -12.45 -11.89
N ARG A 40 -1.70 -13.68 -12.37
CA ARG A 40 -2.56 -14.00 -13.51
C ARG A 40 -3.06 -15.43 -13.48
N ILE A 41 -4.25 -15.65 -14.03
CA ILE A 41 -4.85 -16.95 -14.24
C ILE A 41 -5.14 -17.10 -15.73
N VAL A 42 -4.76 -18.24 -16.31
CA VAL A 42 -4.94 -18.55 -17.72
C VAL A 42 -5.88 -19.73 -17.83
N ILE A 43 -7.02 -19.54 -18.50
CA ILE A 43 -8.07 -20.54 -18.67
C ILE A 43 -8.21 -20.85 -20.15
N ARG A 44 -8.07 -22.13 -20.50
CA ARG A 44 -8.36 -22.63 -21.84
C ARG A 44 -9.86 -22.84 -21.97
N ALA A 45 -10.51 -22.05 -22.82
CA ALA A 45 -11.95 -22.14 -23.00
C ALA A 45 -12.33 -23.45 -23.70
N THR A 46 -13.31 -24.16 -23.16
CA THR A 46 -13.91 -25.35 -23.79
C THR A 46 -15.24 -25.00 -24.49
N GLU A 47 -15.83 -23.86 -24.14
CA GLU A 47 -17.10 -23.36 -24.65
C GLU A 47 -16.90 -22.05 -25.45
N ASP A 48 -17.85 -21.70 -26.31
CA ASP A 48 -17.82 -20.49 -27.15
C ASP A 48 -16.53 -20.34 -28.00
N LEU A 49 -16.17 -21.42 -28.70
CA LEU A 49 -15.05 -21.50 -29.63
C LEU A 49 -15.39 -20.85 -30.98
N ASP A 50 -15.67 -19.54 -30.98
CA ASP A 50 -15.77 -18.77 -32.22
C ASP A 50 -14.39 -18.73 -32.90
N ALA A 51 -14.32 -19.03 -34.20
CA ALA A 51 -13.07 -19.09 -34.97
C ALA A 51 -12.27 -17.75 -35.01
N GLY A 52 -12.88 -16.63 -34.60
CA GLY A 52 -12.25 -15.32 -34.50
C GLY A 52 -11.80 -14.89 -33.10
N LYS A 53 -12.04 -15.70 -32.05
CA LYS A 53 -11.67 -15.38 -30.67
C LYS A 53 -10.49 -16.24 -30.20
N SER A 54 -9.66 -15.67 -29.33
CA SER A 54 -8.62 -16.44 -28.64
C SER A 54 -9.29 -17.57 -27.84
N GLY A 55 -8.82 -18.81 -28.04
CA GLY A 55 -9.27 -19.99 -27.26
C GLY A 55 -8.78 -20.00 -25.81
N VAL A 56 -8.12 -18.92 -25.37
CA VAL A 56 -7.56 -18.75 -24.03
C VAL A 56 -8.00 -17.42 -23.47
N ASP A 57 -8.53 -17.44 -22.25
CA ASP A 57 -8.86 -16.28 -21.44
C ASP A 57 -7.76 -16.02 -20.40
N ILE A 58 -7.26 -14.78 -20.36
CA ILE A 58 -6.23 -14.36 -19.42
C ILE A 58 -6.84 -13.36 -18.45
N TYR A 59 -6.81 -13.71 -17.17
CA TYR A 59 -7.28 -12.87 -16.06
C TYR A 59 -6.07 -12.32 -15.33
N ARG A 60 -5.94 -10.99 -15.25
CA ARG A 60 -4.88 -10.32 -14.49
C ARG A 60 -5.43 -9.94 -13.12
N LEU A 61 -4.73 -10.35 -12.07
CA LEU A 61 -5.12 -10.10 -10.68
C LEU A 61 -4.55 -8.75 -10.23
N GLN A 62 -5.35 -7.99 -9.47
CA GLN A 62 -4.89 -6.80 -8.77
C GLN A 62 -4.08 -7.19 -7.54
N LYS A 63 -2.84 -6.69 -7.42
CA LYS A 63 -1.95 -7.00 -6.30
C LYS A 63 -1.59 -5.72 -5.55
N PHE A 64 -1.85 -5.73 -4.24
CA PHE A 64 -1.47 -4.68 -3.30
C PHE A 64 -1.76 -3.25 -3.81
N GLN A 65 -2.96 -3.03 -4.36
CA GLN A 65 -3.36 -1.70 -4.83
C GLN A 65 -4.01 -0.91 -3.70
N ARG A 66 -3.80 0.42 -3.70
CA ARG A 66 -4.45 1.32 -2.76
C ARG A 66 -5.93 1.48 -3.09
N SER A 67 -6.78 1.43 -2.08
CA SER A 67 -8.18 1.86 -2.18
C SER A 67 -8.32 3.37 -1.91
N ASN A 68 -9.54 3.90 -2.05
CA ASN A 68 -9.82 5.31 -1.73
C ASN A 68 -9.76 5.60 -0.22
N GLN A 69 -9.86 4.57 0.63
CA GLN A 69 -9.78 4.69 2.10
C GLN A 69 -8.43 4.19 2.64
N ASN A 70 -7.39 4.20 1.81
CA ASN A 70 -6.03 3.73 2.17
C ASN A 70 -5.97 2.27 2.64
N THR A 71 -6.95 1.45 2.27
CA THR A 71 -6.92 0.00 2.50
C THR A 71 -6.28 -0.73 1.32
N CYS A 72 -5.92 -1.99 1.51
CA CYS A 72 -5.29 -2.83 0.50
C CYS A 72 -6.32 -3.62 -0.33
N VAL A 73 -6.27 -3.44 -1.65
CA VAL A 73 -6.96 -4.28 -2.64
C VAL A 73 -5.96 -5.32 -3.14
N ASN A 74 -6.20 -6.59 -2.80
CA ASN A 74 -5.36 -7.69 -3.21
C ASN A 74 -6.23 -8.89 -3.58
N GLN A 75 -6.06 -9.37 -4.81
CA GLN A 75 -6.72 -10.56 -5.31
C GLN A 75 -5.79 -11.77 -5.21
N ARG A 76 -6.37 -12.92 -4.88
CA ARG A 76 -5.67 -14.20 -4.69
C ARG A 76 -6.33 -15.27 -5.55
N PRO A 77 -5.56 -16.05 -6.33
CA PRO A 77 -6.14 -17.15 -7.08
C PRO A 77 -6.70 -18.21 -6.12
N LEU A 78 -7.87 -18.74 -6.46
CA LEU A 78 -8.55 -19.81 -5.72
C LEU A 78 -8.39 -21.17 -6.41
N VAL A 79 -8.28 -21.17 -7.73
CA VAL A 79 -8.23 -22.36 -8.57
C VAL A 79 -6.80 -22.91 -8.71
N SER A 80 -6.72 -24.20 -9.03
CA SER A 80 -5.48 -24.92 -9.33
C SER A 80 -5.40 -25.31 -10.81
N VAL A 81 -4.18 -25.57 -11.29
CA VAL A 81 -3.96 -26.03 -12.66
C VAL A 81 -4.66 -27.37 -12.89
N GLY A 82 -5.44 -27.48 -13.96
CA GLY A 82 -6.24 -28.66 -14.29
C GLY A 82 -7.69 -28.63 -13.81
N ASP A 83 -8.08 -27.64 -13.01
CA ASP A 83 -9.47 -27.52 -12.55
C ASP A 83 -10.40 -27.23 -13.74
N ILE A 84 -11.58 -27.87 -13.73
CA ILE A 84 -12.65 -27.66 -14.71
C ILE A 84 -13.63 -26.65 -14.12
N LEU A 85 -13.86 -25.57 -14.85
CA LEU A 85 -14.67 -24.44 -14.43
C LEU A 85 -15.87 -24.26 -15.34
N ASN A 86 -17.00 -23.88 -14.75
CA ASN A 86 -18.17 -23.44 -15.46
C ASN A 86 -18.18 -21.91 -15.59
N LYS A 87 -18.99 -21.41 -16.52
CA LYS A 87 -19.25 -19.98 -16.64
C LYS A 87 -19.85 -19.43 -15.32
N GLY A 88 -19.20 -18.41 -14.77
CA GLY A 88 -19.63 -17.74 -13.54
C GLY A 88 -18.96 -18.25 -12.26
N ASP A 89 -18.15 -19.32 -12.33
CA ASP A 89 -17.41 -19.81 -11.17
C ASP A 89 -16.35 -18.78 -10.71
N ILE A 90 -16.18 -18.63 -9.40
CA ILE A 90 -15.19 -17.71 -8.83
C ILE A 90 -13.79 -18.33 -8.95
N ILE A 91 -12.90 -17.62 -9.62
CA ILE A 91 -11.52 -18.09 -9.90
C ILE A 91 -10.47 -17.40 -9.04
N ALA A 92 -10.79 -16.22 -8.51
CA ALA A 92 -9.93 -15.48 -7.59
C ALA A 92 -10.77 -14.71 -6.58
N ASP A 93 -10.36 -14.80 -5.32
CA ASP A 93 -10.88 -13.99 -4.23
C ASP A 93 -10.33 -12.57 -4.28
N GLY A 94 -11.14 -11.63 -3.84
CA GLY A 94 -10.79 -10.22 -3.69
C GLY A 94 -10.49 -9.82 -2.24
N PRO A 95 -10.42 -8.50 -1.97
CA PRO A 95 -10.36 -8.03 -0.60
C PRO A 95 -11.66 -8.40 0.13
N SER A 96 -11.51 -8.94 1.34
CA SER A 96 -12.63 -9.34 2.20
C SER A 96 -13.60 -10.34 1.55
N THR A 97 -13.06 -11.30 0.78
CA THR A 97 -13.79 -12.50 0.35
C THR A 97 -13.00 -13.74 0.73
N ASP A 98 -13.72 -14.86 0.91
CA ASP A 98 -13.15 -16.16 1.23
C ASP A 98 -13.96 -17.24 0.49
N LEU A 99 -13.31 -17.97 -0.40
CA LEU A 99 -13.92 -19.01 -1.23
C LEU A 99 -15.14 -18.55 -2.05
N GLY A 100 -15.13 -17.29 -2.49
CA GLY A 100 -16.26 -16.71 -3.22
C GLY A 100 -17.39 -16.17 -2.34
N ASP A 101 -17.29 -16.25 -1.01
CA ASP A 101 -18.22 -15.63 -0.07
C ASP A 101 -17.68 -14.30 0.45
N LEU A 102 -18.58 -13.36 0.77
CA LEU A 102 -18.24 -12.12 1.43
C LEU A 102 -17.76 -12.39 2.87
N ALA A 103 -16.52 -12.01 3.15
CA ALA A 103 -15.82 -12.24 4.40
C ALA A 103 -15.24 -10.93 4.95
N LEU A 104 -16.08 -10.12 5.60
CA LEU A 104 -15.67 -8.81 6.13
C LEU A 104 -14.76 -8.91 7.36
N GLY A 105 -14.79 -10.03 8.07
CA GLY A 105 -14.16 -10.21 9.37
C GLY A 105 -13.54 -11.59 9.57
N ARG A 106 -13.44 -11.97 10.85
CA ARG A 106 -12.98 -13.28 11.31
C ARG A 106 -13.93 -13.79 12.38
N ASN A 107 -14.16 -15.10 12.39
CA ASN A 107 -14.90 -15.75 13.47
C ASN A 107 -14.00 -15.81 14.71
N ALA A 108 -14.55 -15.48 15.88
CA ALA A 108 -13.83 -15.53 17.16
C ALA A 108 -14.65 -16.32 18.19
N LEU A 109 -13.96 -17.05 19.07
CA LEU A 109 -14.60 -17.71 20.20
C LEU A 109 -14.91 -16.66 21.26
N VAL A 110 -16.20 -16.47 21.55
CA VAL A 110 -16.67 -15.47 22.51
C VAL A 110 -17.29 -16.15 23.71
N ALA A 111 -16.97 -15.65 24.91
CA ALA A 111 -17.60 -16.06 26.16
C ALA A 111 -18.38 -14.89 26.76
N PHE A 112 -19.67 -15.10 27.03
CA PHE A 112 -20.52 -14.12 27.70
C PHE A 112 -20.43 -14.30 29.21
N MET A 113 -19.53 -13.55 29.85
CA MET A 113 -19.39 -13.52 31.31
C MET A 113 -18.80 -12.17 31.75
N PRO A 114 -19.14 -11.65 32.94
CA PRO A 114 -18.44 -10.52 33.51
C PRO A 114 -16.99 -10.92 33.84
N TRP A 115 -16.03 -10.06 33.54
CA TRP A 115 -14.61 -10.32 33.82
C TRP A 115 -13.93 -9.13 34.49
N ASN A 116 -13.93 -9.12 35.83
CA ASN A 116 -13.25 -8.11 36.66
C ASN A 116 -13.52 -6.64 36.27
N GLY A 117 -14.67 -6.36 35.65
CA GLY A 117 -15.03 -5.02 35.16
C GLY A 117 -14.33 -4.59 33.86
N TYR A 118 -13.47 -5.41 33.26
CA TYR A 118 -12.81 -5.08 31.99
C TYR A 118 -13.77 -5.05 30.79
N ASN A 119 -14.91 -5.72 30.90
CA ASN A 119 -16.00 -5.67 29.93
C ASN A 119 -17.20 -4.88 30.46
N TYR A 120 -16.94 -3.79 31.21
CA TYR A 120 -17.97 -2.87 31.64
C TYR A 120 -18.53 -2.06 30.45
N GLU A 121 -19.83 -1.80 30.49
CA GLU A 121 -20.60 -1.22 29.37
C GLU A 121 -20.38 -2.03 28.07
N ASP A 122 -19.81 -1.41 27.04
CA ASP A 122 -19.56 -2.00 25.73
C ASP A 122 -18.07 -2.32 25.50
N SER A 123 -17.28 -2.34 26.59
CA SER A 123 -15.85 -2.65 26.50
C SER A 123 -15.64 -4.12 26.15
N ILE A 124 -14.70 -4.38 25.23
CA ILE A 124 -14.34 -5.73 24.79
C ILE A 124 -12.98 -6.10 25.38
N LEU A 125 -12.94 -7.19 26.13
CA LEU A 125 -11.70 -7.80 26.57
C LEU A 125 -11.23 -8.82 25.52
N MET A 126 -10.02 -8.63 25.00
CA MET A 126 -9.43 -9.53 24.00
C MET A 126 -8.33 -10.40 24.62
N SER A 127 -8.23 -11.64 24.15
CA SER A 127 -7.08 -12.49 24.45
C SER A 127 -5.86 -12.01 23.67
N GLU A 128 -4.68 -12.05 24.29
CA GLU A 128 -3.40 -11.79 23.63
C GLU A 128 -3.20 -12.65 22.37
N ARG A 129 -3.77 -13.88 22.36
CA ARG A 129 -3.73 -14.77 21.20
C ARG A 129 -4.28 -14.14 19.92
N ILE A 130 -5.27 -13.26 20.02
CA ILE A 130 -5.83 -12.55 18.86
C ILE A 130 -4.77 -11.68 18.18
N VAL A 131 -3.88 -11.08 18.98
CA VAL A 131 -2.77 -10.26 18.49
C VAL A 131 -1.64 -11.15 17.99
N SER A 132 -1.25 -12.18 18.75
CA SER A 132 -0.17 -13.08 18.36
C SER A 132 -0.45 -13.86 17.07
N ASP A 133 -1.71 -14.20 16.81
CA ASP A 133 -2.14 -14.95 15.63
C ASP A 133 -2.54 -14.03 14.44
N ASP A 134 -2.27 -12.71 14.54
CA ASP A 134 -2.58 -11.71 13.51
C ASP A 134 -4.04 -11.73 13.01
N VAL A 135 -4.98 -12.06 13.89
CA VAL A 135 -6.39 -12.32 13.52
C VAL A 135 -7.03 -11.07 12.91
N PHE A 136 -6.78 -9.91 13.51
CA PHE A 136 -7.38 -8.64 13.07
C PHE A 136 -6.36 -7.69 12.42
N THR A 137 -5.19 -8.19 12.03
CA THR A 137 -4.17 -7.38 11.36
C THR A 137 -4.66 -6.97 9.97
N SER A 138 -4.47 -5.70 9.60
CA SER A 138 -4.85 -5.12 8.30
C SER A 138 -3.64 -4.49 7.60
N ILE A 139 -3.71 -4.43 6.27
CA ILE A 139 -2.71 -3.73 5.46
C ILE A 139 -3.30 -2.39 5.03
N HIS A 140 -2.59 -1.32 5.37
CA HIS A 140 -2.88 0.03 4.93
C HIS A 140 -1.80 0.48 3.93
N ILE A 141 -2.24 1.15 2.88
CA ILE A 141 -1.35 1.69 1.85
C ILE A 141 -1.63 3.19 1.81
N GLU A 142 -0.62 3.98 2.13
CA GLU A 142 -0.69 5.44 2.06
C GLU A 142 0.18 5.95 0.92
N GLU A 143 -0.22 7.06 0.32
CA GLU A 143 0.56 7.72 -0.73
C GLU A 143 1.00 9.07 -0.19
N PHE A 144 2.28 9.34 -0.36
CA PHE A 144 2.89 10.60 0.00
C PHE A 144 3.37 11.25 -1.28
N GLU A 145 2.88 12.46 -1.55
CA GLU A 145 3.23 13.21 -2.74
C GLU A 145 4.08 14.41 -2.38
N VAL A 146 5.16 14.62 -3.15
CA VAL A 146 5.96 15.84 -3.11
C VAL A 146 6.08 16.40 -4.51
N MET A 147 5.97 17.72 -4.61
CA MET A 147 6.18 18.44 -5.86
C MET A 147 7.34 19.42 -5.67
N ALA A 148 8.26 19.40 -6.63
CA ALA A 148 9.22 20.47 -6.84
C ALA A 148 8.59 21.55 -7.71
N ARG A 149 8.69 22.81 -7.29
CA ARG A 149 8.10 23.96 -7.98
C ARG A 149 9.14 25.02 -8.28
N ASP A 150 8.91 25.79 -9.33
CA ASP A 150 9.68 27.00 -9.59
C ASP A 150 9.23 28.12 -8.64
N THR A 151 10.15 28.59 -7.80
CA THR A 151 9.92 29.76 -6.95
C THR A 151 10.55 31.01 -7.58
N LYS A 152 10.22 32.19 -7.07
CA LYS A 152 10.83 33.45 -7.52
C LYS A 152 12.34 33.53 -7.26
N LEU A 153 12.83 32.77 -6.29
CA LEU A 153 14.24 32.75 -5.88
C LEU A 153 15.05 31.68 -6.63
N GLY A 154 14.38 30.78 -7.34
CA GLY A 154 14.97 29.69 -8.10
C GLY A 154 14.08 28.43 -8.11
N PRO A 155 14.42 27.43 -8.93
CA PRO A 155 13.75 26.14 -8.92
C PRO A 155 13.98 25.40 -7.60
N GLU A 156 12.96 24.71 -7.09
CA GLU A 156 13.17 23.67 -6.08
C GLU A 156 13.76 22.43 -6.75
N GLU A 157 14.72 21.80 -6.08
CA GLU A 157 15.42 20.63 -6.61
C GLU A 157 15.17 19.41 -5.72
N ILE A 158 15.01 18.25 -6.35
CA ILE A 158 14.99 16.95 -5.66
C ILE A 158 16.43 16.45 -5.68
N THR A 159 17.02 16.28 -4.50
CA THR A 159 18.43 15.88 -4.36
C THR A 159 18.68 15.21 -3.01
N ARG A 160 19.71 14.37 -2.98
CA ARG A 160 20.25 13.79 -1.75
C ARG A 160 21.08 14.79 -0.94
N ASP A 161 21.58 15.87 -1.56
CA ASP A 161 22.41 16.89 -0.90
C ASP A 161 21.54 17.86 -0.08
N ILE A 162 21.20 17.44 1.13
CA ILE A 162 20.31 18.18 2.04
C ILE A 162 21.14 18.80 3.18
N PRO A 163 21.05 20.13 3.41
CA PRO A 163 21.82 20.78 4.46
C PRO A 163 21.37 20.35 5.86
N ASN A 164 22.32 20.25 6.78
CA ASN A 164 22.09 19.95 8.21
C ASN A 164 21.44 18.58 8.50
N VAL A 165 21.58 17.62 7.59
CA VAL A 165 21.09 16.25 7.76
C VAL A 165 22.27 15.29 7.96
N SER A 166 22.12 14.31 8.86
CA SER A 166 23.13 13.29 9.10
C SER A 166 23.17 12.25 7.97
N GLU A 167 24.34 11.67 7.70
CA GLU A 167 24.49 10.56 6.75
C GLU A 167 23.57 9.36 7.05
N GLU A 168 23.28 9.12 8.32
CA GLU A 168 22.36 8.05 8.74
C GLU A 168 20.93 8.29 8.25
N ALA A 169 20.48 9.55 8.20
CA ALA A 169 19.16 9.89 7.67
C ALA A 169 19.10 9.81 6.13
N LEU A 170 20.26 9.87 5.46
CA LEU A 170 20.39 9.73 4.00
C LEU A 170 20.58 8.27 3.56
N LYS A 171 20.72 7.32 4.50
CA LYS A 171 21.00 5.90 4.19
C LYS A 171 19.96 5.26 3.28
N ASN A 172 18.69 5.66 3.43
CA ASN A 172 17.55 5.09 2.72
C ASN A 172 17.28 5.79 1.37
N LEU A 173 17.97 6.90 1.07
CA LEU A 173 17.81 7.63 -0.18
C LEU A 173 18.76 7.10 -1.25
N ASP A 174 18.35 7.20 -2.50
CA ASP A 174 19.18 6.95 -3.68
C ASP A 174 20.01 8.18 -4.06
N GLU A 175 20.74 8.09 -5.18
CA GLU A 175 21.55 9.20 -5.71
C GLU A 175 20.71 10.41 -6.12
N ALA A 176 19.44 10.19 -6.50
CA ALA A 176 18.50 11.26 -6.85
C ALA A 176 17.84 11.90 -5.61
N GLY A 177 18.02 11.32 -4.42
CA GLY A 177 17.37 11.78 -3.20
C GLY A 177 15.98 11.18 -2.98
N ILE A 178 15.67 10.03 -3.56
CA ILE A 178 14.39 9.33 -3.43
C ILE A 178 14.60 8.03 -2.65
N VAL A 179 13.65 7.67 -1.78
CA VAL A 179 13.72 6.43 -1.00
C VAL A 179 13.66 5.17 -1.88
N TYR A 180 14.44 4.15 -1.53
CA TYR A 180 14.40 2.86 -2.23
C TYR A 180 13.09 2.09 -1.99
N ILE A 181 12.61 1.40 -3.03
CA ILE A 181 11.52 0.43 -2.90
C ILE A 181 12.01 -0.74 -2.03
N GLY A 182 11.22 -1.10 -1.03
CA GLY A 182 11.54 -2.12 -0.03
C GLY A 182 12.22 -1.57 1.23
N ALA A 183 12.52 -0.27 1.30
CA ALA A 183 13.07 0.32 2.51
C ALA A 183 12.00 0.37 3.62
N GLU A 184 12.39 -0.04 4.82
CA GLU A 184 11.61 0.20 6.05
C GLU A 184 11.89 1.60 6.56
N VAL A 185 10.82 2.38 6.73
CA VAL A 185 10.87 3.78 7.13
C VAL A 185 10.17 4.00 8.47
N GLN A 186 10.79 4.83 9.30
CA GLN A 186 10.32 5.22 10.61
C GLN A 186 9.82 6.67 10.61
N PRO A 187 9.05 7.08 11.63
CA PRO A 187 8.62 8.48 11.76
C PRO A 187 9.81 9.44 11.72
N GLY A 188 9.75 10.44 10.83
CA GLY A 188 10.82 11.44 10.67
C GLY A 188 11.88 11.11 9.60
N ASP A 189 11.91 9.88 9.10
CA ASP A 189 12.78 9.49 7.97
C ASP A 189 12.42 10.28 6.71
N ILE A 190 13.43 10.59 5.90
CA ILE A 190 13.26 11.32 4.65
C ILE A 190 12.83 10.33 3.57
N LEU A 191 11.68 10.58 2.95
CA LEU A 191 11.19 9.81 1.81
C LEU A 191 11.71 10.38 0.50
N VAL A 192 11.69 11.70 0.38
CA VAL A 192 12.18 12.42 -0.81
C VAL A 192 12.88 13.69 -0.36
N GLY A 193 14.16 13.78 -0.66
CA GLY A 193 15.00 14.95 -0.45
C GLY A 193 14.56 16.09 -1.35
N LYS A 194 14.23 17.24 -0.76
CA LYS A 194 13.86 18.44 -1.49
C LYS A 194 14.51 19.66 -0.88
N ILE A 195 15.12 20.47 -1.72
CA ILE A 195 15.73 21.74 -1.33
C ILE A 195 15.02 22.89 -2.02
N THR A 196 14.81 23.96 -1.25
CA THR A 196 14.26 25.22 -1.76
C THR A 196 15.33 26.31 -1.64
N PRO A 197 15.62 27.08 -2.70
CA PRO A 197 16.54 28.21 -2.62
C PRO A 197 15.98 29.26 -1.66
N LYS A 198 16.82 29.71 -0.74
CA LYS A 198 16.49 30.71 0.29
C LYS A 198 17.16 32.03 -0.07
N GLY A 199 16.42 33.13 0.03
CA GLY A 199 17.01 34.46 -0.10
C GLY A 199 17.92 34.77 1.10
N GLU A 200 18.91 35.64 0.89
CA GLU A 200 19.77 36.11 1.99
C GLU A 200 18.93 36.80 3.07
N SER A 201 18.80 36.14 4.22
CA SER A 201 18.24 36.74 5.43
C SER A 201 19.35 37.48 6.18
N PRO A 202 19.13 38.74 6.62
CA PRO A 202 20.13 39.45 7.41
C PRO A 202 20.37 38.71 8.72
N MET A 203 21.58 38.19 8.90
CA MET A 203 22.00 37.48 10.11
C MET A 203 22.21 38.45 11.26
N THR A 204 21.83 38.04 12.48
CA THR A 204 22.09 38.83 13.68
C THR A 204 23.59 38.85 14.02
N PRO A 205 24.09 39.82 14.80
CA PRO A 205 25.49 39.85 15.21
C PRO A 205 25.96 38.55 15.89
N GLU A 206 25.08 37.89 16.65
CA GLU A 206 25.33 36.61 17.32
C GLU A 206 25.53 35.47 16.33
N GLU A 207 24.69 35.36 15.31
CA GLU A 207 24.83 34.36 14.24
C GLU A 207 26.10 34.60 13.41
N LYS A 208 26.43 35.87 13.13
CA LYS A 208 27.69 36.22 12.46
C LYS A 208 28.92 35.80 13.26
N LEU A 209 28.87 35.97 14.59
CA LEU A 209 29.96 35.56 15.48
C LEU A 209 30.09 34.03 15.52
N LEU A 210 29.00 33.31 15.69
CA LEU A 210 28.97 31.84 15.66
C LEU A 210 29.55 31.30 14.34
N ARG A 211 29.13 31.89 13.21
CA ARG A 211 29.62 31.52 11.89
C ARG A 211 31.11 31.79 11.70
N ALA A 212 31.62 32.88 12.27
CA ALA A 212 33.04 33.21 12.24
C ALA A 212 33.89 32.23 13.09
N ILE A 213 33.33 31.71 14.18
CA ILE A 213 34.01 30.76 15.07
C ILE A 213 34.02 29.34 14.47
N PHE A 214 32.88 28.87 13.97
CA PHE A 214 32.72 27.50 13.46
C PHE A 214 33.04 27.34 11.96
N GLY A 215 33.17 28.45 11.23
CA GLY A 215 33.44 28.43 9.79
C GLY A 215 32.32 27.82 8.95
N GLU A 216 31.12 27.66 9.51
CA GLU A 216 29.96 27.12 8.78
C GLU A 216 29.61 28.03 7.60
N LYS A 217 29.56 27.45 6.40
CA LYS A 217 29.01 28.16 5.25
C LYS A 217 27.49 28.21 5.45
N ALA A 218 26.90 29.40 5.28
CA ALA A 218 25.46 29.49 5.19
C ALA A 218 25.04 28.64 3.99
N SER A 219 24.10 27.71 4.21
CA SER A 219 23.44 27.06 3.10
C SER A 219 22.48 28.08 2.49
N ASP A 220 22.69 28.40 1.22
CA ASP A 220 21.76 29.23 0.44
C ASP A 220 20.45 28.48 0.12
N VAL A 221 20.35 27.23 0.58
CA VAL A 221 19.22 26.33 0.40
C VAL A 221 18.64 25.92 1.76
N ARG A 222 17.32 25.70 1.76
CA ARG A 222 16.57 25.21 2.92
C ARG A 222 16.03 23.82 2.63
N ASP A 223 16.13 22.93 3.61
CA ASP A 223 15.47 21.63 3.60
C ASP A 223 13.93 21.79 3.61
N THR A 224 13.27 21.32 2.55
CA THR A 224 11.82 21.20 2.41
C THR A 224 11.41 19.79 2.00
N SER A 225 12.24 18.81 2.37
CA SER A 225 12.08 17.39 2.06
C SER A 225 10.80 16.80 2.61
N MET A 226 10.28 15.79 1.91
CA MET A 226 9.15 15.00 2.39
C MET A 226 9.65 13.98 3.41
N ARG A 227 9.06 14.02 4.61
CA ARG A 227 9.41 13.13 5.72
C ARG A 227 8.19 12.32 6.14
N MET A 228 8.45 11.13 6.69
CA MET A 228 7.39 10.30 7.27
C MET A 228 6.68 11.04 8.41
N PRO A 229 5.33 11.12 8.39
CA PRO A 229 4.56 11.74 9.46
C PRO A 229 4.80 11.07 10.82
N PRO A 230 4.66 11.82 11.94
CA PRO A 230 4.77 11.24 13.27
C PRO A 230 3.73 10.13 13.48
N GLY A 231 4.17 9.01 14.05
CA GLY A 231 3.29 7.87 14.37
C GLY A 231 3.01 6.91 13.22
N THR A 232 3.53 7.16 12.02
CA THR A 232 3.40 6.25 10.86
C THR A 232 4.74 5.61 10.54
N PHE A 233 4.72 4.30 10.29
CA PHE A 233 5.89 3.51 9.90
C PHE A 233 5.46 2.44 8.91
N GLY A 234 6.39 1.92 8.12
CA GLY A 234 6.07 0.86 7.17
C GLY A 234 7.17 0.64 6.14
N THR A 235 6.83 -0.08 5.08
CA THR A 235 7.74 -0.39 3.98
C THR A 235 7.30 0.34 2.72
N VAL A 236 8.25 0.96 2.02
CA VAL A 236 7.99 1.59 0.72
C VAL A 236 7.72 0.51 -0.32
N VAL A 237 6.50 0.47 -0.86
CA VAL A 237 6.09 -0.55 -1.84
C VAL A 237 6.24 -0.11 -3.29
N GLU A 238 6.06 1.18 -3.57
CA GLU A 238 6.07 1.73 -4.92
C GLU A 238 6.52 3.19 -4.87
N VAL A 239 7.29 3.60 -5.88
CA VAL A 239 7.71 4.98 -6.10
C VAL A 239 7.38 5.35 -7.54
N ARG A 240 6.74 6.51 -7.73
CA ARG A 240 6.41 7.03 -9.06
C ARG A 240 6.98 8.44 -9.21
N VAL A 241 7.71 8.67 -10.30
CA VAL A 241 8.27 9.96 -10.65
C VAL A 241 7.56 10.49 -11.89
N PHE A 242 6.95 11.67 -11.77
CA PHE A 242 6.28 12.34 -12.87
C PHE A 242 7.10 13.54 -13.32
N ASN A 243 7.82 13.39 -14.43
CA ASN A 243 8.52 14.50 -15.06
C ASN A 243 7.58 15.23 -16.01
N ARG A 244 7.54 16.55 -15.90
CA ARG A 244 6.85 17.41 -16.85
C ARG A 244 7.59 17.33 -18.19
N HIS A 245 6.97 16.74 -19.21
CA HIS A 245 7.50 16.79 -20.57
C HIS A 245 7.63 18.25 -21.02
N GLY A 246 8.87 18.72 -21.23
CA GLY A 246 9.15 20.06 -21.72
C GLY A 246 10.40 20.75 -21.18
N VAL A 247 11.19 20.10 -20.32
CA VAL A 247 12.51 20.60 -19.91
C VAL A 247 13.52 19.48 -20.21
N GLU A 248 14.48 19.76 -21.08
CA GLU A 248 15.62 18.87 -21.42
C GLU A 248 16.45 18.53 -20.18
#